data_AF-A0A2D7KX70-F1
#
_entry.id   AF-A0A2D7KX70-F1
#
_cell.length_a   1.000
_cell.length_b   1.000
_cell.length_c   1.000
_cell.angle_alpha   90.00
_cell.angle_beta   90.00
_cell.angle_gamma   90.00
#
_symmetry.space_group_name_H-M   'P 1'
#
loop_
_entity.id
_entity.type
_entity.pdbx_description
1 polymer ?
#
loop_
_entity_poly.entity_id
_entity_poly.type
_entity_poly.pdbx_seq_one_letter_code
_entity_poly.pdbx_strand_id
1 'polypeptide(L)'
;MVEFKLINIEENVWVVRFEITFYGTDNQGKSFREIKENSMKFDSSFEILNKLPFVSKENVEINFLLWVDKISPEKLVPLPHDYYSENVRYGEESVEVLEVYQN
;
A
#
# COMPACT_ATOMS: atom_id res chain seq x y z
N MET A 1 26.59 6.16 -40.09
CA MET A 1 26.31 6.64 -38.73
C MET A 1 24.85 6.35 -38.45
N VAL A 2 24.56 5.58 -37.40
CA VAL A 2 23.19 5.29 -36.97
C VAL A 2 22.88 6.25 -35.83
N GLU A 3 21.89 7.12 -35.99
CA GLU A 3 21.38 7.96 -34.90
C GLU A 3 20.54 7.09 -33.96
N PHE A 4 20.99 6.94 -32.72
CA PHE A 4 20.16 6.42 -31.66
C PHE A 4 19.27 7.56 -31.16
N LYS A 5 17.97 7.50 -31.50
CA LYS A 5 16.96 8.31 -30.84
C LYS A 5 16.92 7.88 -29.37
N LEU A 6 17.37 8.73 -28.47
CA LEU A 6 17.07 8.62 -27.05
C LEU A 6 15.56 8.76 -26.92
N ILE A 7 14.87 7.63 -26.77
CA ILE A 7 13.48 7.62 -26.35
C ILE A 7 13.53 8.06 -24.89
N ASN A 8 13.08 9.29 -24.61
CA ASN A 8 12.68 9.65 -23.25
C ASN A 8 11.50 8.74 -22.92
N ILE A 9 11.78 7.62 -22.27
CA ILE A 9 10.76 6.83 -21.61
C ILE A 9 10.39 7.70 -20.42
N GLU A 10 9.32 8.48 -20.53
CA GLU A 10 8.64 8.95 -19.32
C GLU A 10 8.33 7.69 -18.54
N GLU A 11 9.04 7.47 -17.43
CA GLU A 11 8.79 6.32 -16.57
C GLU A 11 7.33 6.42 -16.18
N ASN A 12 6.50 5.49 -16.66
CA ASN A 12 5.10 5.42 -16.30
C ASN A 12 5.01 5.36 -14.77
N VAL A 13 4.71 6.49 -14.14
CA VAL A 13 4.69 6.59 -12.68
C VAL A 13 3.37 6.00 -12.22
N TRP A 14 3.44 4.76 -11.75
CA TRP A 14 2.29 4.12 -11.13
C TRP A 14 2.07 4.68 -9.73
N VAL A 15 0.82 4.98 -9.43
CA VAL A 15 0.34 5.35 -8.11
C VAL A 15 -0.68 4.31 -7.66
N VAL A 16 -0.50 3.82 -6.44
CA VAL A 16 -1.43 2.90 -5.78
C VAL A 16 -2.13 3.68 -4.67
N ARG A 17 -3.47 3.75 -4.72
CA ARG A 17 -4.31 4.21 -3.61
C ARG A 17 -4.82 2.98 -2.87
N PHE A 18 -4.68 2.96 -1.56
CA PHE A 18 -5.03 1.83 -0.71
C PHE A 18 -5.58 2.31 0.63
N GLU A 19 -6.26 1.40 1.32
CA GLU A 19 -6.68 1.59 2.70
C GLU A 19 -6.07 0.52 3.62
N ILE A 20 -5.92 0.89 4.88
CA ILE A 20 -5.63 -0.02 5.99
C ILE A 20 -6.81 0.06 6.95
N THR A 21 -7.43 -1.09 7.20
CA THR A 21 -8.46 -1.24 8.22
C THR A 21 -7.85 -1.82 9.49
N PHE A 22 -8.02 -1.09 10.59
CA PHE A 22 -7.63 -1.50 11.93
C PHE A 22 -8.86 -2.02 12.66
N TYR A 23 -8.88 -3.33 12.97
CA TYR A 23 -9.95 -3.91 13.76
C TYR A 23 -9.58 -3.88 15.24
N GLY A 24 -10.53 -3.46 16.09
CA GLY A 24 -10.26 -3.36 17.52
C GLY A 24 -11.48 -3.61 18.39
N THR A 25 -11.24 -3.71 19.68
CA THR A 25 -12.26 -3.82 20.73
C THR A 25 -11.98 -2.78 21.80
N ASP A 26 -13.01 -2.03 22.18
CA ASP A 26 -12.90 -1.02 23.25
C ASP A 26 -12.91 -1.66 24.66
N ASN A 27 -12.74 -0.84 25.70
CA ASN A 27 -12.74 -1.28 27.09
C ASN A 27 -14.09 -1.82 27.58
N GLN A 28 -15.17 -1.67 26.80
CA GLN A 28 -16.50 -2.23 27.06
C GLN A 28 -16.73 -3.55 26.32
N GLY A 29 -15.75 -4.02 25.54
CA GLY A 29 -15.88 -5.22 24.73
C GLY A 29 -16.61 -5.00 23.40
N LYS A 30 -16.86 -3.74 23.01
CA LYS A 30 -17.52 -3.42 21.74
C LYS A 30 -16.48 -3.38 20.63
N SER A 31 -16.72 -4.15 19.58
CA SER A 31 -15.89 -4.14 18.38
C SER A 31 -16.08 -2.86 17.58
N PHE A 32 -14.98 -2.38 17.00
CA PHE A 32 -14.96 -1.26 16.08
C PHE A 32 -13.95 -1.51 14.96
N ARG A 33 -14.01 -0.66 13.94
CA ARG A 33 -12.98 -0.57 12.91
C ARG A 33 -12.64 0.88 12.64
N GLU A 34 -11.36 1.16 12.39
CA GLU A 34 -10.89 2.45 11.92
C GLU A 34 -10.20 2.25 10.57
N ILE A 35 -10.55 3.08 9.57
CA ILE A 35 -10.01 2.99 8.21
C ILE A 35 -9.11 4.19 7.97
N LYS A 36 -7.92 3.95 7.43
CA LYS A 36 -6.97 4.98 7.00
C LYS A 36 -6.63 4.76 5.54
N GLU A 37 -6.76 5.81 4.73
CA GLU A 37 -6.38 5.79 3.33
C GLU A 37 -5.03 6.47 3.11
N ASN A 38 -4.27 5.97 2.14
CA ASN A 38 -3.10 6.67 1.61
C ASN A 38 -2.90 6.34 0.12
N SER A 39 -2.01 7.08 -0.52
CA SER A 39 -1.50 6.74 -1.84
C SER A 39 0.00 6.90 -1.92
N MET A 40 0.64 6.09 -2.76
CA MET A 40 2.09 6.20 -2.97
C MET A 40 2.47 5.87 -4.40
N LYS A 41 3.58 6.48 -4.84
CA LYS A 41 4.28 6.03 -6.04
C LYS A 41 4.85 4.65 -5.79
N PHE A 42 4.64 3.75 -6.73
CA PHE A 42 5.05 2.37 -6.60
C PHE A 42 5.60 1.85 -7.92
N ASP A 43 6.89 1.56 -7.95
CA ASP A 43 7.61 1.26 -9.18
C ASP A 43 8.56 0.07 -9.01
N SER A 44 9.31 -0.23 -10.07
CA SER A 44 10.18 -1.40 -10.13
C SER A 44 11.41 -1.36 -9.21
N SER A 45 11.67 -0.23 -8.55
CA SER A 45 12.77 -0.05 -7.59
C SER A 45 12.52 -0.73 -6.25
N PHE A 46 11.26 -1.05 -5.92
CA PHE A 46 10.92 -1.77 -4.70
C PHE A 46 11.44 -3.22 -4.74
N GLU A 47 12.02 -3.67 -3.62
CA GLU A 47 12.52 -5.04 -3.48
C GLU A 47 11.37 -6.00 -3.16
N ILE A 48 11.00 -6.83 -4.14
CA ILE A 48 9.86 -7.75 -4.07
C ILE A 48 10.30 -9.12 -4.59
N LEU A 49 10.05 -10.17 -3.82
CA LEU A 49 10.32 -11.53 -4.24
C LEU A 49 9.31 -11.93 -5.34
N ASN A 50 9.79 -12.52 -6.44
CA ASN A 50 8.97 -12.93 -7.58
C ASN A 50 8.18 -11.78 -8.25
N LYS A 51 8.78 -10.57 -8.31
CA LYS A 51 8.13 -9.38 -8.89
C LYS A 51 7.66 -9.60 -10.33
N LEU A 52 6.43 -9.17 -10.60
CA LEU A 52 5.86 -9.09 -11.94
C LEU A 52 6.31 -7.82 -12.68
N PRO A 53 6.22 -7.75 -14.02
CA PRO A 53 6.53 -6.54 -14.77
C PRO A 53 5.53 -5.40 -14.50
N PHE A 54 6.01 -4.17 -14.31
CA PHE A 54 5.21 -2.96 -14.04
C PHE A 54 4.56 -2.38 -15.31
N VAL A 55 3.84 -3.22 -16.04
CA VAL A 55 3.28 -2.89 -17.37
C VAL A 55 1.75 -2.80 -17.40
N SER A 56 1.07 -3.28 -16.35
CA SER A 56 -0.39 -3.19 -16.23
C SER A 56 -0.79 -2.87 -14.79
N LYS A 57 -2.03 -2.41 -14.60
CA LYS A 57 -2.60 -2.10 -13.29
C LYS A 57 -2.61 -3.32 -12.38
N GLU A 58 -3.00 -4.47 -12.92
CA GLU A 58 -3.13 -5.74 -12.20
C GLU A 58 -1.77 -6.24 -11.70
N ASN A 59 -0.72 -6.16 -12.54
CA ASN A 59 0.62 -6.55 -12.10
C ASN A 59 1.16 -5.63 -11.00
N VAL A 60 0.87 -4.34 -11.10
CA VAL A 60 1.28 -3.35 -10.10
C VAL A 60 0.55 -3.59 -8.78
N GLU A 61 -0.75 -3.88 -8.83
CA GLU A 61 -1.54 -4.26 -7.66
C GLU A 61 -1.00 -5.53 -7.00
N ILE A 62 -0.75 -6.59 -7.77
CA ILE A 62 -0.17 -7.84 -7.23
C ILE A 62 1.19 -7.57 -6.59
N ASN A 63 2.06 -6.81 -7.25
CA ASN A 63 3.37 -6.45 -6.70
C ASN A 63 3.22 -5.65 -5.40
N PHE A 64 2.28 -4.71 -5.34
CA PHE A 64 2.00 -3.92 -4.15
C PHE A 64 1.55 -4.82 -3.00
N LEU A 65 0.61 -5.73 -3.25
CA LEU A 65 0.12 -6.68 -2.24
C LEU A 65 1.23 -7.63 -1.74
N LEU A 66 2.11 -8.10 -2.62
CA LEU A 66 3.28 -8.92 -2.24
C LEU A 66 4.31 -8.14 -1.40
N TRP A 67 4.45 -6.84 -1.67
CA TRP A 67 5.36 -5.98 -0.94
C TRP A 67 4.81 -5.58 0.42
N VAL A 68 3.55 -5.13 0.46
CA VAL A 68 2.92 -4.53 1.64
C VAL A 68 2.72 -5.53 2.78
N ASP A 69 2.57 -6.82 2.48
CA ASP A 69 2.48 -7.93 3.45
C ASP A 69 3.65 -7.95 4.47
N LYS A 70 4.81 -7.38 4.11
CA LYS A 70 6.00 -7.33 4.97
C LYS A 70 6.22 -5.97 5.62
N ILE A 71 5.28 -5.03 5.46
CA ILE A 71 5.43 -3.65 5.89
C ILE A 71 4.49 -3.37 7.04
N SER A 72 5.05 -2.87 8.15
CA SER A 72 4.26 -2.44 9.30
C SER A 72 3.33 -1.26 8.95
N PRO A 73 2.09 -1.24 9.44
CA PRO A 73 1.09 -0.24 9.06
C PRO A 73 1.51 1.20 9.37
N GLU A 74 2.32 1.46 10.39
CA GLU A 74 2.81 2.81 10.72
C GLU A 74 3.71 3.44 9.64
N LYS A 75 4.25 2.62 8.73
CA LYS A 75 5.03 3.11 7.57
C LYS A 75 4.14 3.46 6.38
N LEU A 76 2.88 3.02 6.42
CA LEU A 76 1.94 3.11 5.31
C LEU A 76 0.89 4.19 5.56
N VAL A 77 0.41 4.31 6.80
CA VAL A 77 -0.61 5.28 7.21
C VAL A 77 -0.34 5.79 8.64
N PRO A 78 -0.85 6.98 9.01
CA PRO A 78 -0.91 7.38 10.41
C PRO A 78 -1.77 6.38 11.20
N LEU A 79 -1.21 5.84 12.28
CA LEU A 79 -1.94 4.93 13.17
C LEU A 79 -3.14 5.64 13.82
N PRO A 80 -4.19 4.89 14.21
CA PRO A 80 -5.21 5.40 15.11
C PRO A 80 -4.60 6.06 16.36
N HIS A 81 -5.23 7.13 16.83
CA HIS A 81 -4.71 7.93 17.94
C HIS A 81 -4.54 7.14 19.25
N ASP A 82 -5.30 6.06 19.42
CA ASP A 82 -5.33 5.17 20.57
C ASP A 82 -4.71 3.80 20.28
N TYR A 83 -3.96 3.65 19.19
CA TYR A 83 -3.39 2.36 18.73
C TYR A 83 -2.55 1.63 19.80
N TYR A 84 -1.85 2.38 20.64
CA TYR A 84 -1.07 1.84 21.76
C TYR A 84 -1.71 2.06 23.14
N SER A 85 -3.00 2.42 23.19
CA SER A 85 -3.73 2.61 24.44
C SER A 85 -3.97 1.28 25.14
N GLU A 86 -3.73 1.20 26.45
CA GLU A 86 -4.05 0.00 27.24
C GLU A 86 -5.56 -0.29 27.32
N ASN A 87 -6.40 0.71 27.02
CA ASN A 87 -7.85 0.60 27.06
C ASN A 87 -8.46 0.11 25.74
N VAL A 88 -7.64 -0.10 24.71
CA VAL A 88 -8.08 -0.49 23.37
C VAL A 88 -7.24 -1.68 22.92
N ARG A 89 -7.89 -2.72 22.42
CA ARG A 89 -7.19 -3.89 21.86
C ARG A 89 -7.38 -3.90 20.37
N TYR A 90 -6.34 -3.51 19.64
CA TYR A 90 -6.25 -3.77 18.20
C TYR A 90 -5.89 -5.23 17.97
N GLY A 91 -6.54 -5.82 16.96
CA GLY A 91 -6.38 -7.22 16.55
C GLY A 91 -5.69 -7.28 15.20
N GLU A 92 -6.37 -7.87 14.21
CA GLU A 92 -5.89 -7.95 12.83
C GLU A 92 -5.97 -6.59 12.14
N GLU A 93 -5.01 -6.33 11.24
CA GLU A 93 -5.11 -5.29 10.22
C GLU A 93 -5.35 -5.92 8.84
N SER A 94 -6.07 -5.22 7.97
CA SER A 94 -6.19 -5.59 6.56
C SER A 94 -5.81 -4.44 5.65
N VAL A 95 -5.23 -4.76 4.49
CA VAL A 95 -4.89 -3.79 3.44
C VAL A 95 -5.75 -4.09 2.22
N GLU A 96 -6.35 -3.06 1.63
CA GLU A 96 -7.12 -3.17 0.39
C GLU A 96 -6.64 -2.12 -0.62
N VAL A 97 -6.40 -2.54 -1.87
CA VAL A 97 -6.08 -1.63 -2.97
C VAL A 97 -7.37 -1.07 -3.53
N LEU A 98 -7.52 0.25 -3.47
CA LEU A 98 -8.70 0.96 -3.95
C LEU A 98 -8.58 1.33 -5.43
N GLU A 99 -7.38 1.71 -5.87
CA GLU A 99 -7.14 2.12 -7.24
C GLU A 99 -5.67 2.04 -7.64
N VAL A 100 -5.41 1.66 -8.90
CA VAL A 100 -4.10 1.78 -9.55
C VAL A 100 -4.24 2.63 -10.81
N TYR A 101 -3.40 3.66 -10.92
CA TYR A 101 -3.39 4.58 -12.06
C TYR A 101 -1.97 5.07 -12.38
N GLN A 102 -1.81 5.61 -13.60
CA GLN A 102 -0.58 6.26 -14.03
C GLN A 102 -0.78 7.77 -13.91
N ASN A 103 0.24 8.47 -13.42
CA ASN A 103 0.23 9.92 -13.28
C ASN A 103 1.25 10.57 -14.21
#